data_AF-A0A973XPI5-F1
#
_entry.id   AF-A0A973XPI5-F1
#
_cell.length_a   1.000
_cell.length_b   1.000
_cell.length_c   1.000
_cell.angle_alpha   90.00
_cell.angle_beta   90.00
_cell.angle_gamma   90.00
#
_symmetry.space_group_name_H-M   'P 1'
#
loop_
_entity.id
_entity.type
_entity.pdbx_description
1 polymer ?
#
loop_
_entity_poly.entity_id
_entity_poly.type
_entity_poly.pdbx_seq_one_letter_code
_entity_poly.pdbx_strand_id
1 'polypeptide(L)'
;MSGHHVVMWSGGITSWATARHVIAEHGAASTTLLFADTLVEDSDLYAFNAQAATQLGANLVRVADGRDPWQVFEDKRWLGNTRIAQCSLELKLKPCREWLEANTSPADTIVYVGIDWTETERLPAIVRGWAPWAVDAPLTRPPYYDKRQLLDEARVAGLSTPRLYRLGFAHNNCGGACVKGGQAQWARLLEVFPERFAKVEAFEESMRAKLGKDVSILRDRTGGDTKPLTLASLRTRIEDKRHDEPSFDDLDEGGCGCFTEAVSAS
;
A
#
# COMPACT_ATOMS: atom_id res chain seq x y z
N MET A 1 -10.25 21.66 -21.05
CA MET A 1 -8.93 21.09 -20.72
C MET A 1 -8.90 20.94 -19.22
N SER A 2 -8.60 19.74 -18.69
CA SER A 2 -8.40 19.55 -17.25
C SER A 2 -7.26 20.48 -16.80
N GLY A 3 -7.48 21.23 -15.73
CA GLY A 3 -6.48 22.14 -15.18
C GLY A 3 -5.58 21.47 -14.14
N HIS A 4 -6.05 20.39 -13.51
CA HIS A 4 -5.41 19.77 -12.36
C HIS A 4 -5.26 18.26 -12.52
N HIS A 5 -4.05 17.77 -12.25
CA HIS A 5 -3.71 16.36 -12.33
C HIS A 5 -3.24 15.87 -10.97
N VAL A 6 -4.01 14.99 -10.33
CA VAL A 6 -3.73 14.52 -8.97
C VAL A 6 -3.28 13.07 -9.01
N VAL A 7 -2.01 12.82 -8.72
CA VAL A 7 -1.45 11.47 -8.63
C VAL A 7 -1.60 10.98 -7.19
N MET A 8 -2.31 9.87 -7.01
CA MET A 8 -2.39 9.15 -5.73
C MET A 8 -1.02 8.56 -5.43
N TRP A 9 -0.26 9.30 -4.60
CA TRP A 9 1.14 9.04 -4.33
C TRP A 9 1.27 8.09 -3.15
N SER A 10 1.81 6.89 -3.38
CA SER A 10 2.03 5.91 -2.30
C SER A 10 3.46 5.91 -1.76
N GLY A 11 4.40 6.59 -2.41
CA GLY A 11 5.83 6.42 -2.15
C GLY A 11 6.38 5.07 -2.65
N GLY A 12 5.62 4.41 -3.53
CA GLY A 12 6.05 3.22 -4.27
C GLY A 12 6.55 3.56 -5.67
N ILE A 13 7.16 2.56 -6.31
CA ILE A 13 7.77 2.75 -7.64
C ILE A 13 6.75 2.99 -8.74
N THR A 14 5.56 2.36 -8.66
CA THR A 14 4.50 2.56 -9.66
C THR A 14 3.82 3.93 -9.55
N SER A 15 3.70 4.50 -8.34
CA SER A 15 3.24 5.90 -8.20
C SER A 15 4.25 6.90 -8.75
N TRP A 16 5.56 6.63 -8.60
CA TRP A 16 6.61 7.44 -9.23
C TRP A 16 6.56 7.38 -10.75
N ALA A 17 6.45 6.18 -11.33
CA ALA A 17 6.33 6.00 -12.77
C ALA A 17 5.06 6.68 -13.31
N THR A 18 3.93 6.54 -12.62
CA THR A 18 2.68 7.24 -12.96
C THR A 18 2.87 8.75 -12.98
N ALA A 19 3.49 9.32 -11.93
CA ALA A 19 3.77 10.75 -11.88
C ALA A 19 4.65 11.21 -13.05
N ARG A 20 5.67 10.43 -13.44
CA ARG A 20 6.50 10.74 -14.61
C ARG A 20 5.68 10.82 -15.89
N HIS A 21 4.78 9.86 -16.12
CA HIS A 21 3.89 9.87 -17.29
C HIS A 21 3.01 11.12 -17.30
N VAL A 22 2.34 11.41 -16.19
CA VAL A 22 1.44 12.57 -16.05
C VAL A 22 2.18 13.89 -16.26
N ILE A 23 3.38 14.02 -15.68
CA ILE A 23 4.21 15.23 -15.79
C ILE A 23 4.73 15.41 -17.21
N ALA A 24 5.09 14.33 -17.90
CA ALA A 24 5.54 14.40 -19.29
C ALA A 24 4.41 14.89 -20.22
N GLU A 25 3.16 14.54 -19.92
CA GLU A 25 2.00 14.91 -20.74
C GLU A 25 1.44 16.29 -20.39
N HIS A 26 1.37 16.64 -19.10
CA HIS A 26 0.61 17.80 -18.62
C HIS A 26 1.47 18.86 -17.92
N GLY A 27 2.74 18.55 -17.65
CA GLY A 27 3.67 19.42 -16.95
C GLY A 27 3.63 19.28 -15.43
N ALA A 28 4.75 19.57 -14.77
CA ALA A 28 4.87 19.44 -13.31
C ALA A 28 4.03 20.49 -12.55
N ALA A 29 3.86 21.68 -13.12
CA ALA A 29 3.12 22.78 -12.50
C ALA A 29 1.61 22.51 -12.32
N SER A 30 1.05 21.64 -13.14
CA SER A 30 -0.36 21.21 -13.09
C SER A 30 -0.55 19.89 -12.32
N THR A 31 0.55 19.29 -11.84
CA THR A 31 0.55 17.97 -11.20
C THR A 31 0.75 18.08 -9.69
N THR A 32 -0.15 17.48 -8.93
CA THR A 32 -0.04 17.28 -7.47
C THR A 32 0.22 15.82 -7.15
N LEU A 33 1.25 15.54 -6.34
CA LEU A 33 1.48 14.25 -5.73
C LEU A 33 0.77 14.23 -4.38
N LEU A 34 -0.33 13.50 -4.26
CA LEU A 34 -1.15 13.45 -3.05
C LEU A 34 -0.80 12.21 -2.23
N PHE A 35 -0.01 12.41 -1.17
CA PHE A 35 0.45 11.37 -0.26
C PHE A 35 -0.42 11.29 0.99
N ALA A 36 -1.10 10.16 1.16
CA ALA A 36 -1.80 9.85 2.41
C ALA A 36 -0.91 9.07 3.37
N ASP A 37 -0.51 9.74 4.44
CA ASP A 37 0.43 9.23 5.40
C ASP A 37 -0.28 8.44 6.52
N THR A 38 0.14 7.18 6.66
CA THR A 38 -0.36 6.25 7.68
C THR A 38 0.42 6.32 9.00
N LEU A 39 1.47 7.14 9.08
CA LEU A 39 2.36 7.31 10.24
C LEU A 39 3.17 6.06 10.62
N VAL A 40 3.09 4.98 9.81
CA VAL A 40 3.85 3.73 10.01
C VAL A 40 4.72 3.38 8.81
N GLU A 41 4.87 4.29 7.85
CA GLU A 41 5.77 4.09 6.73
C GLU A 41 7.23 4.02 7.17
N ASP A 42 8.07 3.35 6.38
CA ASP A 42 9.50 3.30 6.64
C ASP A 42 10.15 4.69 6.44
N SER A 43 11.21 5.01 7.21
CA SER A 43 11.93 6.29 7.06
C SER A 43 12.39 6.54 5.63
N ASP A 44 12.79 5.49 4.92
CA ASP A 44 13.24 5.57 3.53
C ASP A 44 12.11 5.93 2.56
N LEU A 45 10.85 5.62 2.89
CA LEU A 45 9.71 6.05 2.07
C LEU A 45 9.57 7.57 2.10
N TYR A 46 9.69 8.20 3.28
CA TYR A 46 9.64 9.66 3.38
C TYR A 46 10.82 10.32 2.66
N ALA A 47 12.02 9.74 2.78
CA ALA A 47 13.19 10.21 2.05
C ALA A 47 12.99 10.09 0.53
N PHE A 48 12.46 8.96 0.06
CA PHE A 48 12.10 8.77 -1.35
C PHE A 48 11.06 9.78 -1.82
N ASN A 49 10.01 10.03 -1.04
CA ASN A 49 8.98 11.02 -1.38
C ASN A 49 9.58 12.42 -1.59
N ALA A 50 10.45 12.86 -0.68
CA ALA A 50 11.11 14.16 -0.78
C ALA A 50 12.04 14.25 -2.00
N GLN A 51 12.86 13.21 -2.22
CA GLN A 51 13.77 13.15 -3.38
C GLN A 51 13.00 13.11 -4.70
N ALA A 52 11.98 12.27 -4.80
CA ALA A 52 11.17 12.11 -6.00
C ALA A 52 10.38 13.37 -6.33
N ALA A 53 9.73 14.01 -5.35
CA ALA A 53 9.02 15.26 -5.57
C ALA A 53 9.95 16.37 -6.10
N THR A 54 11.16 16.48 -5.52
CA THR A 54 12.19 17.42 -5.97
C THR A 54 12.64 17.09 -7.40
N GLN A 55 12.94 15.82 -7.68
CA GLN A 55 13.37 15.34 -9.00
C GLN A 55 12.32 15.57 -10.08
N LEU A 56 11.05 15.40 -9.74
CA LEU A 56 9.91 15.58 -10.64
C LEU A 56 9.50 17.06 -10.80
N GLY A 57 9.93 17.93 -9.90
CA GLY A 57 9.52 19.34 -9.87
C GLY A 57 8.02 19.53 -9.56
N ALA A 58 7.38 18.53 -8.94
CA ALA A 58 5.94 18.51 -8.68
C ALA A 58 5.63 18.79 -7.21
N ASN A 59 4.44 19.33 -6.95
CA ASN A 59 4.01 19.65 -5.59
C ASN A 59 3.63 18.37 -4.82
N LEU A 60 4.33 18.07 -3.73
CA LEU A 60 3.99 16.99 -2.82
C LEU A 60 3.09 17.49 -1.69
N VAL A 61 1.84 17.05 -1.71
CA VAL A 61 0.86 17.32 -0.66
C VAL A 61 0.76 16.10 0.25
N ARG A 62 0.96 16.31 1.54
CA ARG A 62 0.77 15.27 2.58
C ARG A 62 -0.57 15.51 3.28
N VAL A 63 -1.40 14.47 3.30
CA VAL A 63 -2.61 14.39 4.14
C VAL A 63 -2.44 13.27 5.16
N ALA A 64 -3.00 13.45 6.35
CA ALA A 64 -2.94 12.46 7.42
C ALA A 64 -4.19 12.57 8.29
N ASP A 65 -4.78 11.42 8.63
CA ASP A 65 -5.89 11.33 9.59
C ASP A 65 -5.42 11.65 11.02
N GLY A 66 -4.14 11.41 11.31
CA GLY A 66 -3.54 11.60 12.64
C GLY A 66 -3.47 10.33 13.47
N ARG A 67 -4.24 9.29 13.11
CA ARG A 67 -4.09 7.93 13.65
C ARG A 67 -3.19 7.06 12.78
N ASP A 68 -2.62 6.04 13.39
CA ASP A 68 -1.98 4.92 12.69
C ASP A 68 -2.95 3.75 12.44
N PRO A 69 -2.58 2.74 11.62
CA PRO A 69 -3.45 1.59 11.36
C PRO A 69 -3.91 0.86 12.62
N TRP A 70 -3.04 0.76 13.63
CA TRP A 70 -3.30 0.01 14.86
C TRP A 70 -4.35 0.71 15.70
N GLN A 71 -4.26 2.04 15.82
CA GLN A 71 -5.28 2.87 16.44
C GLN A 71 -6.62 2.78 15.70
N VAL A 72 -6.62 2.80 14.36
CA VAL A 72 -7.85 2.59 13.57
C VAL A 72 -8.48 1.23 13.84
N PHE A 73 -7.68 0.16 13.94
CA PHE A 73 -8.18 -1.18 14.25
C PHE A 73 -8.80 -1.25 15.66
N GLU A 74 -8.19 -0.60 16.65
CA GLU A 74 -8.75 -0.50 17.99
C GLU A 74 -10.08 0.27 18.01
N ASP A 75 -10.13 1.46 17.40
CA ASP A 75 -11.30 2.33 17.33
C ASP A 75 -12.49 1.63 16.66
N LYS A 76 -12.22 0.97 15.54
CA LYS A 76 -13.25 0.26 14.75
C LYS A 76 -13.59 -1.11 15.33
N ARG A 77 -12.92 -1.54 16.41
CA ARG A 77 -13.05 -2.87 17.01
C ARG A 77 -12.93 -3.98 15.95
N TRP A 78 -11.87 -3.91 15.14
CA TRP A 78 -11.67 -4.80 14.02
C TRP A 78 -10.18 -5.06 13.76
N LEU A 79 -9.81 -6.29 13.45
CA LEU A 79 -8.46 -6.65 13.03
C LEU A 79 -8.36 -6.75 11.49
N GLY A 80 -7.54 -5.90 10.89
CA GLY A 80 -7.33 -5.89 9.45
C GLY A 80 -6.69 -7.18 8.93
N ASN A 81 -6.97 -7.52 7.67
CA ASN A 81 -6.40 -8.68 6.98
C ASN A 81 -6.33 -8.43 5.46
N THR A 82 -5.87 -9.43 4.70
CA THR A 82 -5.73 -9.37 3.23
C THR A 82 -7.02 -9.04 2.47
N ARG A 83 -8.20 -9.30 3.03
CA ARG A 83 -9.50 -9.00 2.40
C ARG A 83 -10.11 -7.67 2.83
N ILE A 84 -9.89 -7.27 4.08
CA ILE A 84 -10.55 -6.09 4.68
C ILE A 84 -9.49 -5.31 5.44
N ALA A 85 -9.20 -4.11 4.94
CA ALA A 85 -8.23 -3.19 5.52
C ALA A 85 -8.88 -1.83 5.77
N GLN A 86 -9.47 -1.64 6.96
CA GLN A 86 -10.04 -0.35 7.38
C GLN A 86 -9.04 0.79 7.33
N CYS A 87 -7.75 0.49 7.53
CA CYS A 87 -6.68 1.46 7.41
C CYS A 87 -6.62 2.09 6.00
N SER A 88 -6.91 1.34 4.92
CA SER A 88 -6.99 1.92 3.57
C SER A 88 -8.12 2.94 3.46
N LEU A 89 -9.29 2.62 4.01
CA LEU A 89 -10.45 3.51 3.97
C LEU A 89 -10.22 4.77 4.81
N GLU A 90 -9.86 4.59 6.08
CA GLU A 90 -9.76 5.67 7.05
C GLU A 90 -8.52 6.53 6.87
N LEU A 91 -7.37 5.93 6.56
CA LEU A 91 -6.08 6.64 6.53
C LEU A 91 -5.67 7.09 5.13
N LYS A 92 -6.29 6.56 4.07
CA LYS A 92 -5.92 6.87 2.68
C LYS A 92 -7.08 7.42 1.87
N LEU A 93 -8.17 6.66 1.72
CA LEU A 93 -9.28 7.08 0.86
C LEU A 93 -9.99 8.33 1.40
N LYS A 94 -10.34 8.36 2.70
CA LYS A 94 -11.02 9.51 3.30
C LYS A 94 -10.17 10.80 3.26
N PRO A 95 -8.92 10.83 3.75
CA PRO A 95 -8.14 12.06 3.75
C PRO A 95 -7.84 12.58 2.34
N CYS A 96 -7.59 11.68 1.37
CA CYS A 96 -7.41 12.09 -0.02
C CYS A 96 -8.69 12.66 -0.64
N ARG A 97 -9.84 12.06 -0.36
CA ARG A 97 -11.15 12.55 -0.84
C ARG A 97 -11.49 13.91 -0.26
N GLU A 98 -11.32 14.09 1.05
CA GLU A 98 -11.52 15.39 1.72
C GLU A 98 -10.63 16.47 1.11
N TRP A 99 -9.38 16.13 0.81
CA TRP A 99 -8.48 17.06 0.12
C TRP A 99 -8.95 17.38 -1.30
N LEU A 100 -9.36 16.38 -2.09
CA LEU A 100 -9.89 16.60 -3.44
C LEU A 100 -11.13 17.51 -3.42
N GLU A 101 -12.06 17.26 -2.50
CA GLU A 101 -13.30 18.04 -2.33
C GLU A 101 -13.00 19.50 -1.96
N ALA A 102 -11.99 19.73 -1.13
CA ALA A 102 -11.62 21.06 -0.67
C ALA A 102 -10.76 21.86 -1.67
N ASN A 103 -10.01 21.19 -2.56
CA ASN A 103 -8.95 21.83 -3.35
C ASN A 103 -9.11 21.69 -4.87
N THR A 104 -10.10 20.92 -5.34
CA THR A 104 -10.24 20.60 -6.77
C THR A 104 -11.70 20.63 -7.22
N SER A 105 -11.92 20.69 -8.54
CA SER A 105 -13.24 20.50 -9.14
C SER A 105 -13.25 19.21 -9.97
N PRO A 106 -14.25 18.32 -9.79
CA PRO A 106 -14.39 17.14 -10.64
C PRO A 106 -14.48 17.45 -12.15
N ALA A 107 -14.89 18.66 -12.51
CA ALA A 107 -15.04 19.09 -13.91
C ALA A 107 -13.71 19.36 -14.62
N ASP A 108 -12.64 19.62 -13.87
CA ASP A 108 -11.32 19.99 -14.42
C ASP A 108 -10.15 19.19 -13.83
N THR A 109 -10.45 18.14 -13.05
CA THR A 109 -9.46 17.35 -12.33
C THR A 109 -9.50 15.88 -12.72
N ILE A 110 -8.32 15.31 -13.01
CA ILE A 110 -8.15 13.87 -13.23
C ILE A 110 -7.34 13.27 -12.07
N VAL A 111 -7.85 12.18 -11.51
CA VAL A 111 -7.17 11.37 -10.49
C VAL A 111 -6.38 10.25 -11.16
N TYR A 112 -5.09 10.16 -10.88
CA TYR A 112 -4.20 9.14 -11.42
C TYR A 112 -3.83 8.12 -10.35
N VAL A 113 -3.94 6.84 -10.69
CA VAL A 113 -3.56 5.73 -9.80
C VAL A 113 -2.42 4.91 -10.38
N GLY A 114 -1.51 4.44 -9.51
CA GLY A 114 -0.33 3.67 -9.91
C GLY A 114 -0.53 2.16 -9.91
N ILE A 115 -1.56 1.67 -10.61
CA ILE A 115 -1.70 0.24 -10.96
C ILE A 115 -1.10 -0.02 -12.34
N ASP A 116 -0.52 -1.19 -12.54
CA ASP A 116 0.08 -1.56 -13.83
C ASP A 116 -0.82 -2.51 -14.66
N TRP A 117 -0.31 -2.90 -15.82
CA TRP A 117 -0.98 -3.77 -16.80
C TRP A 117 -1.33 -5.16 -16.27
N THR A 118 -0.75 -5.60 -15.14
CA THR A 118 -1.09 -6.87 -14.47
C THR A 118 -2.30 -6.76 -13.55
N GLU A 119 -2.79 -5.54 -13.30
CA GLU A 119 -3.81 -5.21 -12.30
C GLU A 119 -5.05 -4.54 -12.91
N THR A 120 -5.23 -4.68 -14.22
CA THR A 120 -6.28 -3.99 -15.00
C THR A 120 -7.70 -4.31 -14.53
N GLU A 121 -7.92 -5.49 -13.97
CA GLU A 121 -9.21 -5.94 -13.43
C GLU A 121 -9.70 -5.06 -12.27
N ARG A 122 -8.80 -4.29 -11.64
CA ARG A 122 -9.11 -3.39 -10.53
C ARG A 122 -9.71 -2.07 -11.01
N LEU A 123 -9.35 -1.63 -12.22
CA LEU A 123 -9.69 -0.30 -12.73
C LEU A 123 -11.19 0.05 -12.65
N PRO A 124 -12.14 -0.84 -13.00
CA PRO A 124 -13.56 -0.51 -12.88
C PRO A 124 -14.00 -0.16 -11.45
N ALA A 125 -13.44 -0.84 -10.43
CA ALA A 125 -13.74 -0.57 -9.03
C ALA A 125 -13.15 0.77 -8.57
N ILE A 126 -11.93 1.09 -9.04
CA ILE A 126 -11.24 2.35 -8.77
C ILE A 126 -12.03 3.53 -9.34
N VAL A 127 -12.42 3.45 -10.61
CA VAL A 127 -13.20 4.49 -11.30
C VAL A 127 -14.49 4.78 -10.54
N ARG A 128 -15.21 3.74 -10.12
CA ARG A 128 -16.41 3.91 -9.28
C ARG A 128 -16.09 4.54 -7.93
N GLY A 129 -15.00 4.11 -7.29
CA GLY A 129 -14.59 4.57 -5.96
C GLY A 129 -14.15 6.03 -5.90
N TRP A 130 -13.73 6.62 -7.04
CA TRP A 130 -13.32 8.03 -7.14
C TRP A 130 -14.31 8.91 -7.89
N ALA A 131 -15.52 8.43 -8.20
CA ALA A 131 -16.57 9.31 -8.70
C ALA A 131 -16.82 10.48 -7.72
N PRO A 132 -17.11 11.70 -8.21
CA PRO A 132 -17.32 12.07 -9.62
C PRO A 132 -16.06 12.44 -10.43
N TRP A 133 -14.85 12.34 -9.87
CA TRP A 133 -13.62 12.64 -10.62
C TRP A 133 -13.40 11.62 -11.74
N ALA A 134 -12.86 12.10 -12.86
CA ALA A 134 -12.29 11.21 -13.87
C ALA A 134 -11.05 10.50 -13.29
N VAL A 135 -10.85 9.24 -13.66
CA VAL A 135 -9.70 8.44 -13.22
C VAL A 135 -8.92 7.96 -14.44
N ASP A 136 -7.59 8.00 -14.34
CA ASP A 136 -6.71 7.36 -15.30
C ASP A 136 -5.59 6.54 -14.62
N ALA A 137 -5.08 5.53 -15.31
CA ALA A 137 -4.00 4.65 -14.86
C ALA A 137 -3.03 4.39 -16.03
N PRO A 138 -2.08 5.32 -16.29
CA PRO A 138 -1.24 5.27 -17.49
C PRO A 138 -0.45 3.96 -17.65
N LEU A 139 -0.02 3.34 -16.54
CA LEU A 139 0.78 2.12 -16.55
C LEU A 139 -0.01 0.85 -16.96
N THR A 140 -1.32 0.95 -17.13
CA THR A 140 -2.15 -0.14 -17.66
C THR A 140 -2.10 -0.22 -19.19
N ARG A 141 -1.38 0.69 -19.86
CA ARG A 141 -1.30 0.78 -21.33
C ARG A 141 0.17 0.78 -21.78
N PRO A 142 0.46 0.44 -23.04
CA PRO A 142 1.82 0.43 -23.56
C PRO A 142 2.51 1.82 -23.50
N PRO A 143 3.85 1.86 -23.33
CA PRO A 143 4.74 0.72 -23.12
C PRO A 143 4.60 0.09 -21.72
N TYR A 144 4.67 -1.24 -21.67
CA TYR A 144 4.60 -1.99 -20.42
C TYR A 144 5.97 -2.09 -19.77
N TYR A 145 6.01 -1.83 -18.47
CA TYR A 145 7.22 -1.94 -17.66
C TYR A 145 7.01 -2.99 -16.58
N ASP A 146 8.07 -3.74 -16.31
CA ASP A 146 8.15 -4.51 -15.07
C ASP A 146 8.72 -3.66 -13.93
N LYS A 147 8.52 -4.14 -12.70
CA LYS A 147 8.95 -3.43 -11.51
C LYS A 147 10.47 -3.23 -11.44
N ARG A 148 11.26 -4.17 -11.97
CA ARG A 148 12.73 -4.08 -11.96
C ARG A 148 13.20 -2.96 -12.89
N GLN A 149 12.63 -2.88 -14.08
CA GLN A 149 12.88 -1.79 -15.03
C GLN A 149 12.58 -0.43 -14.39
N LEU A 150 11.42 -0.28 -13.76
CA LEU A 150 11.06 0.99 -13.09
C LEU A 150 12.04 1.33 -11.96
N LEU A 151 12.46 0.35 -11.15
CA LEU A 151 13.45 0.56 -10.10
C LEU A 151 14.82 0.95 -10.67
N ASP A 152 15.25 0.35 -11.77
CA ASP A 152 16.50 0.68 -12.45
C ASP A 152 16.45 2.11 -13.01
N GLU A 153 15.33 2.50 -13.63
CA GLU A 153 15.11 3.88 -14.10
C GLU A 153 15.12 4.90 -12.96
N ALA A 154 14.50 4.59 -11.82
CA ALA A 154 14.55 5.46 -10.65
C ALA A 154 15.97 5.67 -10.13
N ARG A 155 16.80 4.61 -10.14
CA ARG A 155 18.22 4.73 -9.75
C ARG A 155 19.01 5.57 -10.76
N VAL A 156 18.78 5.39 -12.06
CA VAL A 156 19.40 6.21 -13.11
C VAL A 156 18.99 7.69 -12.96
N ALA A 157 17.76 7.95 -12.52
CA ALA A 157 17.28 9.29 -12.18
C ALA A 157 17.84 9.85 -10.85
N GLY A 158 18.76 9.15 -10.19
CA GLY A 158 19.41 9.57 -8.96
C GLY A 158 18.58 9.33 -7.68
N LEU A 159 17.49 8.56 -7.76
CA LEU A 159 16.65 8.28 -6.60
C LEU A 159 17.20 7.10 -5.81
N SER A 160 17.22 7.27 -4.48
CA SER A 160 17.44 6.15 -3.57
C SER A 160 16.16 5.35 -3.44
N THR A 161 16.12 4.16 -4.05
CA THR A 161 14.94 3.29 -3.96
C THR A 161 14.70 2.85 -2.51
N PRO A 162 13.45 2.84 -2.02
CA PRO A 162 13.14 2.49 -0.64
C PRO A 162 13.75 1.14 -0.20
N ARG A 163 14.39 1.09 0.98
CA ARG A 163 15.12 -0.11 1.43
C ARG A 163 14.30 -1.38 1.52
N LEU A 164 12.98 -1.30 1.74
CA LEU A 164 12.14 -2.50 1.78
C LEU A 164 12.28 -3.34 0.50
N TYR A 165 12.39 -2.72 -0.67
CA TYR A 165 12.64 -3.46 -1.91
C TYR A 165 14.01 -4.15 -1.92
N ARG A 166 15.06 -3.53 -1.37
CA ARG A 166 16.40 -4.14 -1.24
C ARG A 166 16.43 -5.27 -0.22
N LEU A 167 15.55 -5.20 0.77
CA LEU A 167 15.37 -6.21 1.81
C LEU A 167 14.42 -7.34 1.39
N GLY A 168 14.04 -7.40 0.11
CA GLY A 168 13.25 -8.48 -0.46
C GLY A 168 11.73 -8.31 -0.39
N PHE A 169 11.22 -7.21 0.19
CA PHE A 169 9.77 -6.99 0.25
C PHE A 169 9.20 -6.69 -1.14
N ALA A 170 8.08 -7.33 -1.48
CA ALA A 170 7.34 -7.04 -2.71
C ALA A 170 6.75 -5.62 -2.72
N HIS A 171 6.47 -5.03 -1.56
CA HIS A 171 5.81 -3.73 -1.46
C HIS A 171 6.51 -2.81 -0.46
N ASN A 172 6.48 -1.51 -0.71
CA ASN A 172 7.05 -0.49 0.17
C ASN A 172 5.95 0.18 1.01
N ASN A 173 5.20 -0.61 1.80
CA ASN A 173 4.07 -0.12 2.59
C ASN A 173 4.23 -0.47 4.07
N CYS A 174 3.80 0.44 4.95
CA CYS A 174 3.64 0.25 6.39
C CYS A 174 4.89 -0.33 7.09
N GLY A 175 6.09 0.08 6.65
CA GLY A 175 7.34 -0.43 7.21
C GLY A 175 7.57 -1.94 7.05
N GLY A 176 6.85 -2.58 6.12
CA GLY A 176 6.82 -4.05 5.91
C GLY A 176 5.72 -4.78 6.69
N ALA A 177 5.03 -4.09 7.60
CA ALA A 177 4.02 -4.65 8.50
C ALA A 177 2.57 -4.42 8.02
N CYS A 178 2.36 -4.38 6.71
CA CYS A 178 1.03 -4.18 6.15
C CYS A 178 0.16 -5.41 6.39
N VAL A 179 -1.04 -5.23 6.97
CA VAL A 179 -2.03 -6.31 7.20
C VAL A 179 -2.57 -6.96 5.92
N LYS A 180 -2.29 -6.35 4.76
CA LYS A 180 -2.58 -6.94 3.44
C LYS A 180 -1.43 -7.77 2.87
N GLY A 181 -0.30 -7.79 3.55
CA GLY A 181 0.79 -8.71 3.26
C GLY A 181 0.38 -10.14 3.55
N GLY A 182 0.83 -11.05 2.69
CA GLY A 182 0.62 -12.48 2.85
C GLY A 182 1.68 -13.13 3.75
N GLN A 183 1.63 -14.45 3.87
CA GLN A 183 2.52 -15.21 4.77
C GLN A 183 4.01 -14.97 4.46
N ALA A 184 4.40 -14.89 3.18
CA ALA A 184 5.77 -14.62 2.77
C ALA A 184 6.27 -13.24 3.23
N GLN A 185 5.43 -12.21 3.15
CA GLN A 185 5.78 -10.87 3.62
C GLN A 185 6.00 -10.84 5.13
N TRP A 186 5.13 -11.52 5.90
CA TRP A 186 5.25 -11.57 7.37
C TRP A 186 6.43 -12.42 7.83
N ALA A 187 6.73 -13.53 7.15
CA ALA A 187 7.93 -14.32 7.41
C ALA A 187 9.21 -13.49 7.17
N ARG A 188 9.23 -12.72 6.08
CA ARG A 188 10.34 -11.78 5.80
C ARG A 188 10.44 -10.67 6.84
N LEU A 189 9.31 -10.16 7.34
CA LEU A 189 9.31 -9.18 8.42
C LEU A 189 9.92 -9.76 9.70
N LEU A 190 9.61 -11.01 10.05
CA LEU A 190 10.20 -11.70 11.19
C LEU A 190 11.73 -11.82 11.05
N GLU A 191 12.21 -12.15 9.85
CA GLU A 191 13.65 -12.28 9.56
C GLU A 191 14.38 -10.93 9.62
N VAL A 192 13.83 -9.91 8.95
CA VAL A 192 14.54 -8.64 8.70
C VAL A 192 14.33 -7.62 9.83
N PHE A 193 13.14 -7.60 10.45
CA PHE A 193 12.76 -6.65 11.49
C PHE A 193 11.97 -7.37 12.62
N PRO A 194 12.62 -8.29 13.36
CA PRO A 194 11.95 -9.10 14.39
C PRO A 194 11.25 -8.23 15.45
N GLU A 195 11.76 -7.04 15.74
CA GLU A 195 11.15 -6.10 16.67
C GLU A 195 9.82 -5.53 16.15
N ARG A 196 9.72 -5.26 14.83
CA ARG A 196 8.47 -4.82 14.21
C ARG A 196 7.46 -5.95 14.19
N PHE A 197 7.91 -7.16 13.85
CA PHE A 197 7.07 -8.35 13.89
C PHE A 197 6.50 -8.57 15.30
N ALA A 198 7.35 -8.59 16.33
CA ALA A 198 6.94 -8.81 17.72
C ALA A 198 5.93 -7.76 18.21
N LYS A 199 6.07 -6.49 17.80
CA LYS A 199 5.09 -5.44 18.11
C LYS A 199 3.71 -5.76 17.54
N VAL A 200 3.63 -6.22 16.29
CA VAL A 200 2.35 -6.56 15.67
C VAL A 200 1.78 -7.88 16.20
N GLU A 201 2.63 -8.87 16.48
CA GLU A 201 2.21 -10.11 17.15
C GLU A 201 1.51 -9.80 18.48
N ALA A 202 2.13 -8.98 19.33
CA ALA A 202 1.54 -8.56 20.61
C ALA A 202 0.22 -7.77 20.41
N PHE A 203 0.15 -6.92 19.38
CA PHE A 203 -1.06 -6.19 19.03
C PHE A 203 -2.19 -7.14 18.58
N GLU A 204 -1.89 -8.11 17.72
CA GLU A 204 -2.86 -9.10 17.25
C GLU A 204 -3.46 -9.89 18.42
N GLU A 205 -2.63 -10.38 19.35
CA GLU A 205 -3.10 -11.10 20.53
C GLU A 205 -3.95 -10.21 21.45
N SER A 206 -3.56 -8.96 21.65
CA SER A 206 -4.36 -7.97 22.39
C SER A 206 -5.74 -7.75 21.75
N MET A 207 -5.79 -7.59 20.42
CA MET A 207 -7.04 -7.41 19.69
C MET A 207 -7.92 -8.67 19.74
N ARG A 208 -7.35 -9.86 19.62
CA ARG A 208 -8.08 -11.13 19.76
C ARG A 208 -8.73 -11.23 21.14
N ALA A 209 -7.99 -10.94 22.21
CA ALA A 209 -8.51 -10.92 23.57
C ALA A 209 -9.63 -9.88 23.75
N LYS A 210 -9.43 -8.65 23.26
CA LYS A 210 -10.41 -7.55 23.34
C LYS A 210 -11.69 -7.83 22.55
N LEU A 211 -11.59 -8.52 21.42
CA LEU A 211 -12.73 -8.85 20.58
C LEU A 211 -13.46 -10.12 21.05
N GLY A 212 -12.79 -11.01 21.78
CA GLY A 212 -13.33 -12.31 22.17
C GLY A 212 -13.65 -13.19 20.96
N LYS A 213 -12.86 -13.07 19.88
CA LYS A 213 -13.10 -13.75 18.60
C LYS A 213 -11.82 -14.42 18.10
N ASP A 214 -12.00 -15.55 17.41
CA ASP A 214 -10.92 -16.20 16.68
C ASP A 214 -10.70 -15.52 15.32
N VAL A 215 -9.94 -14.43 15.33
CA VAL A 215 -9.61 -13.60 14.15
C VAL A 215 -8.10 -13.37 14.06
N SER A 216 -7.56 -13.31 12.85
CA SER A 216 -6.13 -13.07 12.63
C SER A 216 -5.89 -12.24 11.37
N ILE A 217 -4.69 -11.68 11.27
CA ILE A 217 -4.19 -10.95 10.10
C ILE A 217 -4.04 -11.92 8.93
N LEU A 218 -3.43 -13.08 9.18
CA LEU A 218 -3.18 -14.11 8.18
C LEU A 218 -4.23 -15.21 8.19
N ARG A 219 -4.22 -16.04 7.16
CA ARG A 219 -5.08 -17.23 7.07
C ARG A 219 -4.25 -18.41 6.60
N ASP A 220 -4.53 -19.56 7.20
CA ASP A 220 -4.08 -20.85 6.71
C ASP A 220 -5.11 -21.38 5.69
N ARG A 221 -4.63 -21.84 4.54
CA ARG A 221 -5.44 -22.44 3.47
C ARG A 221 -5.02 -23.87 3.16
N THR A 222 -4.12 -24.44 3.95
CA THR A 222 -3.69 -25.83 3.78
C THR A 222 -4.85 -26.79 4.04
N GLY A 223 -4.91 -27.88 3.28
CA GLY A 223 -5.96 -28.90 3.43
C GLY A 223 -7.35 -28.52 2.92
N GLY A 224 -7.49 -27.42 2.17
CA GLY A 224 -8.75 -27.04 1.48
C GLY A 224 -9.73 -26.21 2.31
N ASP A 225 -9.53 -26.10 3.62
CA ASP A 225 -10.26 -25.20 4.50
C ASP A 225 -9.49 -23.90 4.75
N THR A 226 -10.20 -22.82 5.06
CA THR A 226 -9.59 -21.55 5.47
C THR A 226 -9.74 -21.34 6.98
N LYS A 227 -8.63 -21.23 7.70
CA LYS A 227 -8.61 -21.00 9.16
C LYS A 227 -7.77 -19.78 9.53
N PRO A 228 -8.05 -19.10 10.66
CA PRO A 228 -7.16 -18.08 11.20
C PRO A 228 -5.74 -18.63 11.40
N LEU A 229 -4.74 -17.85 10.98
CA LEU A 229 -3.32 -18.10 11.27
C LEU A 229 -2.80 -16.86 12.00
N THR A 230 -2.54 -16.96 13.30
CA THR A 230 -1.94 -15.85 14.06
C THR A 230 -0.47 -15.69 13.70
N LEU A 231 0.09 -14.51 13.92
CA LEU A 231 1.52 -14.23 13.80
C LEU A 231 2.33 -15.10 14.77
N ALA A 232 1.82 -15.32 15.99
CA ALA A 232 2.44 -16.26 16.93
C ALA A 232 2.50 -17.69 16.36
N SER A 233 1.42 -18.16 15.75
CA SER A 233 1.37 -19.47 15.10
C SER A 233 2.29 -19.54 13.87
N LEU A 234 2.34 -18.48 13.06
CA LEU A 234 3.27 -18.38 11.94
C LEU A 234 4.73 -18.44 12.43
N ARG A 235 5.07 -17.66 13.45
CA ARG A 235 6.42 -17.64 14.03
C ARG A 235 6.82 -19.02 14.54
N THR A 236 5.97 -19.68 15.32
CA THR A 236 6.21 -21.06 15.77
C THR A 236 6.44 -22.00 14.58
N ARG A 237 5.62 -21.93 13.52
CA ARG A 237 5.84 -22.74 12.30
C ARG A 237 7.17 -22.45 11.61
N ILE A 238 7.66 -21.22 11.65
CA ILE A 238 8.95 -20.83 11.05
C ILE A 238 10.10 -21.35 11.91
N GLU A 239 10.01 -21.18 13.23
CA GLU A 239 11.05 -21.57 14.20
C GLU A 239 11.16 -23.10 14.35
N ASP A 240 10.03 -23.82 14.26
CA ASP A 240 9.97 -25.29 14.39
C ASP A 240 10.41 -26.05 13.12
N LYS A 241 10.80 -25.35 12.05
CA LYS A 241 11.14 -25.97 10.75
C LYS A 241 12.22 -27.05 10.89
N ARG A 242 11.80 -28.30 10.62
CA ARG A 242 12.64 -29.37 10.05
C ARG A 242 12.76 -29.09 8.54
N HIS A 243 13.94 -29.30 7.97
CA HIS A 243 14.37 -28.80 6.66
C HIS A 243 13.55 -29.20 5.40
N ASP A 244 12.55 -30.10 5.50
CA ASP A 244 12.01 -30.81 4.33
C ASP A 244 10.55 -30.48 3.93
N GLU A 245 9.82 -29.61 4.64
CA GLU A 245 8.46 -29.16 4.25
C GLU A 245 8.29 -27.63 4.35
N PRO A 246 7.58 -26.97 3.40
CA PRO A 246 7.28 -25.56 3.51
C PRO A 246 6.31 -25.31 4.68
N SER A 247 6.78 -24.60 5.71
CA SER A 247 5.99 -24.35 6.93
C SER A 247 4.95 -23.24 6.83
N PHE A 248 4.93 -22.52 5.70
CA PHE A 248 4.01 -21.44 5.35
C PHE A 248 4.00 -21.26 3.81
N ASP A 249 3.04 -20.50 3.28
CA ASP A 249 2.97 -20.15 1.85
C ASP A 249 4.04 -19.07 1.53
N ASP A 250 5.17 -19.51 0.97
CA ASP A 250 6.31 -18.66 0.63
C ASP A 250 6.14 -17.83 -0.64
N LEU A 251 5.02 -18.02 -1.36
CA LEU A 251 4.64 -17.25 -2.54
C LEU A 251 3.57 -16.19 -2.25
N ASP A 252 2.90 -16.26 -1.09
CA ASP A 252 1.89 -15.29 -0.68
C ASP A 252 2.53 -13.97 -0.19
N GLU A 253 2.88 -13.10 -1.13
CA GLU A 253 3.38 -11.74 -0.85
C GLU A 253 2.27 -10.76 -0.43
N GLY A 254 1.00 -11.07 -0.74
CA GLY A 254 -0.13 -10.17 -0.55
C GLY A 254 -0.22 -9.03 -1.58
N GLY A 255 -1.30 -8.25 -1.50
CA GLY A 255 -1.66 -7.25 -2.51
C GLY A 255 -1.36 -5.80 -2.11
N CYS A 256 -0.84 -4.99 -3.05
CA CYS A 256 -0.71 -3.54 -2.91
C CYS A 256 -1.98 -2.86 -3.43
N GLY A 257 -2.90 -2.44 -2.55
CA GLY A 257 -4.22 -2.00 -2.99
C GLY A 257 -4.88 -0.85 -2.26
N CYS A 258 -4.10 -0.05 -1.55
CA CYS A 258 -4.68 0.87 -0.59
C CYS A 258 -5.47 2.03 -1.22
N PHE A 259 -5.13 2.47 -2.43
CA PHE A 259 -5.82 3.57 -3.15
C PHE A 259 -6.85 3.08 -4.18
N THR A 260 -7.01 1.76 -4.27
CA THR A 260 -7.59 1.12 -5.46
C THR A 260 -8.76 0.21 -5.12
N GLU A 261 -9.12 0.11 -3.84
CA GLU A 261 -10.27 -0.67 -3.40
C GLU A 261 -11.54 0.17 -3.49
N ALA A 262 -12.60 -0.44 -4.04
CA ALA A 262 -13.94 0.14 -3.91
C ALA A 262 -14.28 0.25 -2.43
N VAL A 263 -14.85 1.39 -2.03
CA VAL A 263 -15.45 1.54 -0.71
C VAL A 263 -16.64 0.59 -0.64
N SER A 264 -16.45 -0.60 -0.08
CA SER A 264 -17.55 -1.43 0.37
C SER A 264 -18.17 -0.71 1.56
N ALA A 265 -19.34 -0.12 1.36
CA ALA A 265 -20.18 0.31 2.45
C ALA A 265 -20.51 -0.93 3.30
N SER A 266 -19.94 -0.99 4.50
CA SER A 266 -20.45 -1.82 5.59
C SER A 266 -21.60 -1.10 6.28
#